data_AF-A0AAD6JCY9-F1
#
_entry.id   AF-A0AAD6JCY9-F1
#
_cell.length_a   1.000
_cell.length_b   1.000
_cell.length_c   1.000
_cell.angle_alpha   90.00
_cell.angle_beta   90.00
_cell.angle_gamma   90.00
#
_symmetry.space_group_name_H-M   'P 1'
#
loop_
_entity.id
_entity.type
_entity.pdbx_description
1 polymer ?
#
loop_
_entity_poly.entity_id
_entity_poly.type
_entity_poly.pdbx_seq_one_letter_code
_entity_poly.pdbx_strand_id
1 'polypeptide(L)'
;MAMAVRGTRGGGNGGIIGGLRKFFSYRIFISAIFTLLFLATFSIFFSSHPHHHHDGSLPSSGNAYLQRTFLAVKSDPLKTRLDLIYKQANDHMTLVNAYASYARKLKLDISKQLRMFDELANNLTDLPLKPSYKSSLFEPGSPVDEDVLRQFEKEVKDIVKVTRLMIVESKESYDNQIKIQKLKDTIFAVNELLIKAKKNGAFASLISAKSVPKSLHCLAMRLVEERVAHPEKYKEEGHKEEFDDPSLYHYAIFSDNVIAVSVVIRSVVKNAEEPWKHVFHVVTDRMNVAAMKVWFRMRPVEGGTCVEIKAVEEYRFLNSSYVPVLKQLENANMQKFYFENQAEKATKDANNMKFRNPKYLSMLNHLRFYLPEMYPKLHKILFLDDDVVVQKDLTGLWKVDLDGKVNGAVETCFGSFHRYAQYLNFSHPLIKERFNPKACAWAFGMNIFDLDAWRREKCTEQYHYWQNLNEERTLWKLGSLPPGLITFYSTTKSLDKSWHVLGLGYNPSISMDEINNAAVIHYNGNMKPWLDIAMNQYKNLWTRYVDNDMEFVQTCNFGL
;
A
#
# COMPACT_ATOMS: atom_id res chain seq x y z
N MET A 1 -59.69 2.79 25.21
CA MET A 1 -59.43 2.95 26.66
C MET A 1 -58.32 3.96 26.81
N ALA A 2 -58.66 5.10 27.39
CA ALA A 2 -57.75 6.19 27.73
C ALA A 2 -57.06 5.93 29.07
N MET A 3 -55.85 6.47 29.22
CA MET A 3 -55.18 7.02 30.41
C MET A 3 -53.79 7.46 29.89
N ALA A 4 -53.51 8.70 29.46
CA ALA A 4 -53.59 10.01 30.11
C ALA A 4 -52.83 10.06 31.46
N VAL A 5 -51.56 10.53 31.47
CA VAL A 5 -51.13 11.93 31.83
C VAL A 5 -50.64 11.94 33.30
N ARG A 6 -49.44 12.43 33.69
CA ARG A 6 -48.83 13.79 33.60
C ARG A 6 -47.38 13.68 34.14
N GLY A 7 -46.33 14.27 33.55
CA GLY A 7 -45.90 15.68 33.70
C GLY A 7 -44.77 15.78 34.77
N THR A 8 -43.66 16.51 34.64
CA THR A 8 -43.39 17.75 33.88
C THR A 8 -41.89 18.13 33.90
N ARG A 9 -41.40 18.65 32.75
CA ARG A 9 -40.58 19.87 32.49
C ARG A 9 -39.19 20.16 33.13
N GLY A 10 -38.29 20.58 32.22
CA GLY A 10 -37.08 21.42 32.40
C GLY A 10 -35.92 20.82 31.60
N GLY A 11 -35.45 21.30 30.44
CA GLY A 11 -35.14 22.67 30.02
C GLY A 11 -33.61 22.83 30.04
N GLY A 12 -32.94 23.03 28.89
CA GLY A 12 -31.53 23.45 28.90
C GLY A 12 -30.67 22.99 27.73
N ASN A 13 -30.60 23.86 26.72
CA ASN A 13 -29.65 23.90 25.59
C ASN A 13 -28.17 23.81 26.04
N GLY A 14 -27.33 22.96 25.41
CA GLY A 14 -25.90 22.88 25.77
C GLY A 14 -25.05 21.83 25.04
N GLY A 15 -25.22 21.62 23.73
CA GLY A 15 -24.57 20.51 23.01
C GLY A 15 -23.32 20.83 22.17
N ILE A 16 -22.99 22.10 21.90
CA ILE A 16 -22.05 22.43 20.79
C ILE A 16 -20.70 23.01 21.27
N ILE A 17 -20.57 23.42 22.54
CA ILE A 17 -19.34 24.04 23.06
C ILE A 17 -18.34 23.01 23.65
N GLY A 18 -18.80 21.77 23.94
CA GLY A 18 -17.96 20.73 24.56
C GLY A 18 -16.96 20.02 23.62
N GLY A 19 -17.22 20.00 22.32
CA GLY A 19 -16.38 19.32 21.33
C GLY A 19 -15.14 20.13 20.90
N LEU A 20 -15.30 21.45 20.75
CA LEU A 20 -14.22 22.35 20.33
C LEU A 20 -13.14 22.53 21.41
N ARG A 21 -13.51 22.55 22.70
CA ARG A 21 -12.55 22.61 23.82
C ARG A 21 -11.66 21.36 23.92
N LYS A 22 -12.18 20.17 23.58
CA LYS A 22 -11.39 18.92 23.61
C LYS A 22 -10.42 18.82 22.42
N PHE A 23 -10.79 19.34 21.25
CA PHE A 23 -9.92 19.33 20.06
C PHE A 23 -8.76 20.34 20.16
N PHE A 24 -9.00 21.54 20.69
CA PHE A 24 -7.94 22.54 20.91
C PHE A 24 -6.97 22.14 22.04
N SER A 25 -7.47 21.51 23.11
CA SER A 25 -6.62 21.06 24.23
C SER A 25 -5.61 19.99 23.82
N TYR A 26 -5.92 19.12 22.86
CA TYR A 26 -5.03 18.04 22.43
C TYR A 26 -3.88 18.55 21.55
N ARG A 27 -4.15 19.51 20.65
CA ARG A 27 -3.11 20.14 19.82
C ARG A 27 -2.13 20.98 20.65
N ILE A 28 -2.64 21.71 21.64
CA ILE A 28 -1.82 22.50 22.56
C ILE A 28 -0.94 21.57 23.43
N PHE A 29 -1.48 20.44 23.89
CA PHE A 29 -0.74 19.47 24.69
C PHE A 29 0.38 18.78 23.91
N ILE A 30 0.13 18.37 22.65
CA ILE A 30 1.16 17.80 21.79
C ILE A 30 2.24 18.84 21.46
N SER A 31 1.84 20.07 21.12
CA SER A 31 2.80 21.15 20.87
C SER A 31 3.66 21.43 22.10
N ALA A 32 3.07 21.47 23.30
CA ALA A 32 3.81 21.70 24.54
C ALA A 32 4.81 20.57 24.84
N ILE A 33 4.47 19.31 24.56
CA ILE A 33 5.38 18.17 24.72
C ILE A 33 6.56 18.26 23.76
N PHE A 34 6.32 18.60 22.48
CA PHE A 34 7.40 18.75 21.51
C PHE A 34 8.30 19.96 21.83
N THR A 35 7.73 21.07 22.32
CA THR A 35 8.51 22.22 22.77
C THR A 35 9.33 21.90 24.03
N LEU A 36 8.78 21.15 24.98
CA LEU A 36 9.51 20.69 26.17
C LEU A 36 10.64 19.72 25.84
N LEU A 37 10.41 18.79 24.89
CA LEU A 37 11.45 17.89 24.40
C LEU A 37 12.55 18.64 23.65
N PHE A 38 12.18 19.66 22.86
CA PHE A 38 13.14 20.53 22.18
C PHE A 38 13.95 21.39 23.16
N LEU A 39 13.31 21.94 24.20
CA LEU A 39 14.01 22.70 25.25
C LEU A 39 14.91 21.81 26.11
N ALA A 40 14.52 20.55 26.36
CA ALA A 40 15.33 19.58 27.10
C ALA A 40 16.55 19.11 26.29
N THR A 41 16.45 18.99 24.96
CA THR A 41 17.62 18.70 24.12
C THR A 41 18.50 19.92 23.95
N PHE A 42 17.93 21.13 23.87
CA PHE A 42 18.68 22.38 23.76
C PHE A 42 19.41 22.75 25.06
N SER A 43 18.85 22.47 26.24
CA SER A 43 19.51 22.71 27.54
C SER A 43 20.73 21.82 27.77
N ILE A 44 20.73 20.59 27.24
CA ILE A 44 21.89 19.68 27.26
C ILE A 44 23.05 20.21 26.41
N PHE A 45 22.77 20.97 25.34
CA PHE A 45 23.80 21.61 24.51
C PHE A 45 24.44 22.85 25.16
N PHE A 46 23.76 23.52 26.10
CA PHE A 46 24.23 24.76 26.72
C PHE A 46 24.66 24.61 28.19
N SER A 47 24.41 23.49 28.86
CA SER A 47 24.77 23.29 30.28
C SER A 47 26.12 22.60 30.51
N SER A 48 26.93 22.36 29.47
CA SER A 48 28.30 21.86 29.62
C SER A 48 29.29 23.01 29.89
N HIS A 49 29.15 23.65 31.05
CA HIS A 49 30.23 24.44 31.66
C HIS A 49 30.85 23.62 32.82
N PRO A 50 32.18 23.42 32.85
CA PRO A 50 32.84 22.75 33.96
C PRO A 50 32.95 23.70 35.16
N HIS A 51 32.47 23.27 36.33
CA HIS A 51 32.71 23.98 37.58
C HIS A 51 34.18 23.83 38.01
N HIS A 52 34.86 24.98 38.10
CA HIS A 52 36.16 25.13 38.74
C HIS A 52 36.02 25.00 40.27
N HIS A 53 36.75 24.07 40.87
CA HIS A 53 37.12 24.14 42.29
C HIS A 53 38.58 24.58 42.39
N HIS A 54 38.80 25.64 43.17
CA HIS A 54 40.10 26.16 43.57
C HIS A 54 40.77 25.21 44.56
N ASP A 55 42.03 24.84 44.27
CA ASP A 55 43.09 24.75 45.29
C ASP A 55 44.45 24.99 44.61
N GLY A 56 45.34 25.65 45.34
CA GLY A 56 46.37 26.54 44.79
C GLY A 56 47.70 25.95 44.30
N SER A 57 48.49 26.89 43.78
CA SER A 57 49.93 26.88 43.41
C SER A 57 50.31 26.70 41.92
N LEU A 58 50.88 27.78 41.36
CA LEU A 58 51.47 28.00 40.02
C LEU A 58 52.76 27.14 39.76
N PRO A 59 53.35 27.04 38.53
CA PRO A 59 53.29 28.04 37.45
C PRO A 59 53.12 27.56 35.98
N SER A 60 52.54 28.46 35.17
CA SER A 60 52.92 28.85 33.80
C SER A 60 53.45 27.79 32.82
N SER A 61 52.64 27.42 31.83
CA SER A 61 53.07 27.37 30.40
C SER A 61 51.88 27.14 29.47
N GLY A 62 51.60 28.10 28.59
CA GLY A 62 50.53 28.08 27.60
C GLY A 62 50.75 27.13 26.41
N ASN A 63 51.27 25.91 26.63
CA ASN A 63 51.62 24.97 25.55
C ASN A 63 50.98 23.56 25.65
N ALA A 64 50.00 23.34 26.54
CA ALA A 64 49.43 22.00 26.74
C ALA A 64 48.42 21.55 25.67
N TYR A 65 47.85 22.47 24.87
CA TYR A 65 46.78 22.11 23.91
C TYR A 65 47.31 21.62 22.55
N LEU A 66 48.52 22.03 22.15
CA LEU A 66 49.15 21.57 20.90
C LEU A 66 49.93 20.26 21.05
N GLN A 67 50.26 19.84 22.28
CA GLN A 67 51.03 18.62 22.53
C GLN A 67 50.15 17.35 22.66
N ARG A 68 48.83 17.49 22.82
CA ARG A 68 47.89 16.34 22.86
C ARG A 68 47.57 15.76 21.48
N THR A 69 47.71 16.54 20.40
CA THR A 69 47.39 16.07 19.04
C THR A 69 48.54 15.28 18.40
N PHE A 70 49.79 15.46 18.86
CA PHE A 70 50.95 14.76 18.30
C PHE A 70 51.28 13.42 18.99
N LEU A 71 50.67 13.09 20.14
CA LEU A 71 50.81 11.78 20.78
C LEU A 71 49.83 10.73 20.24
N ALA A 72 48.79 11.13 19.51
CA ALA A 72 47.82 10.23 18.88
C ALA A 72 48.34 9.53 17.61
N VAL A 73 49.50 9.96 17.07
CA VAL A 73 50.11 9.34 15.87
C VAL A 73 51.07 8.18 16.22
N LYS A 74 51.30 7.91 17.51
CA LYS A 74 52.10 6.76 18.00
C LYS A 74 51.32 5.78 18.89
N SER A 75 50.00 5.89 18.98
CA SER A 75 49.19 4.90 19.70
C SER A 75 48.81 3.76 18.77
N ASP A 76 49.22 2.54 19.16
CA ASP A 76 48.83 1.31 18.48
C ASP A 76 47.30 1.28 18.27
N PRO A 77 46.80 1.19 17.02
CA PRO A 77 45.37 1.20 16.73
C PRO A 77 44.64 0.03 17.40
N LEU A 78 45.32 -1.10 17.65
CA LEU A 78 44.75 -2.22 18.41
C LEU A 78 44.61 -1.89 19.88
N LYS A 79 45.57 -1.18 20.48
CA LYS A 79 45.51 -0.73 21.87
C LYS A 79 44.41 0.31 22.08
N THR A 80 44.26 1.24 21.14
CA THR A 80 43.18 2.23 21.17
C THR A 80 41.80 1.57 21.05
N ARG A 81 41.67 0.56 20.18
CA ARG A 81 40.45 -0.24 20.06
C ARG A 81 40.17 -1.06 21.32
N LEU A 82 41.21 -1.64 21.94
CA LEU A 82 41.11 -2.36 23.20
C LEU A 82 40.64 -1.45 24.34
N ASP A 83 41.22 -0.26 24.47
CA ASP A 83 40.84 0.74 25.48
C ASP A 83 39.39 1.21 25.30
N LEU A 84 38.95 1.37 24.05
CA LEU A 84 37.56 1.74 23.75
C LEU A 84 36.57 0.63 24.12
N ILE A 85 36.91 -0.63 23.80
CA ILE A 85 36.13 -1.81 24.18
C ILE A 85 36.09 -1.95 25.72
N TYR A 86 37.23 -1.76 26.38
CA TYR A 86 37.32 -1.83 27.84
C TYR A 86 36.48 -0.75 28.51
N LYS A 87 36.53 0.48 28.00
CA LYS A 87 35.69 1.58 28.46
C LYS A 87 34.20 1.28 28.26
N GLN A 88 33.82 0.82 27.08
CA GLN A 88 32.43 0.43 26.79
C GLN A 88 31.96 -0.69 27.72
N ALA A 89 32.80 -1.69 27.99
CA ALA A 89 32.49 -2.77 28.94
C ALA A 89 32.31 -2.24 30.36
N ASN A 90 33.15 -1.30 30.79
CA ASN A 90 33.06 -0.70 32.13
C ASN A 90 31.83 0.21 32.29
N ASP A 91 31.44 0.94 31.24
CA ASP A 91 30.22 1.75 31.20
C ASP A 91 28.97 0.85 31.29
N HIS A 92 28.93 -0.26 30.54
CA HIS A 92 27.87 -1.26 30.65
C HIS A 92 27.85 -1.94 32.03
N MET A 93 29.01 -2.24 32.62
CA MET A 93 29.09 -2.80 33.96
C MET A 93 28.50 -1.84 35.00
N THR A 94 28.79 -0.55 34.87
CA THR A 94 28.22 0.50 35.72
C THR A 94 26.69 0.56 35.59
N LEU A 95 26.19 0.51 34.35
CA LEU A 95 24.76 0.48 34.06
C LEU A 95 24.07 -0.75 34.68
N VAL A 96 24.64 -1.95 34.48
CA VAL A 96 24.13 -3.20 35.06
C VAL A 96 24.10 -3.11 36.59
N ASN A 97 25.16 -2.58 37.22
CA ASN A 97 25.22 -2.42 38.67
C ASN A 97 24.17 -1.43 39.19
N ALA A 98 23.91 -0.32 38.48
CA ALA A 98 22.87 0.63 38.82
C ALA A 98 21.47 -0.02 38.79
N TYR A 99 21.15 -0.75 37.72
CA TYR A 99 19.89 -1.50 37.62
C TYR A 99 19.79 -2.62 38.67
N ALA A 100 20.88 -3.32 38.97
CA ALA A 100 20.90 -4.35 40.00
C ALA A 100 20.64 -3.75 41.39
N SER A 101 21.22 -2.58 41.70
CA SER A 101 20.97 -1.85 42.94
C SER A 101 19.50 -1.46 43.07
N TYR A 102 18.91 -0.90 42.00
CA TYR A 102 17.50 -0.55 41.97
C TYR A 102 16.59 -1.77 42.15
N ALA A 103 16.88 -2.88 41.47
CA ALA A 103 16.13 -4.13 41.59
C ALA A 103 16.19 -4.71 43.01
N ARG A 104 17.35 -4.63 43.68
CA ARG A 104 17.49 -5.03 45.09
C ARG A 104 16.64 -4.18 46.01
N LYS A 105 16.65 -2.85 45.83
CA LYS A 105 15.81 -1.93 46.61
C LYS A 105 14.32 -2.28 46.47
N LEU A 106 13.84 -2.43 45.23
CA LEU A 106 12.45 -2.79 44.96
C LEU A 106 12.05 -4.13 45.61
N LYS A 107 12.94 -5.13 45.55
CA LYS A 107 12.72 -6.43 46.21
C LYS A 107 12.58 -6.27 47.73
N LEU A 108 13.46 -5.50 48.36
CA LEU A 108 13.42 -5.25 49.80
C LEU A 108 12.14 -4.53 50.22
N ASP A 109 11.74 -3.50 49.47
CA ASP A 109 10.52 -2.74 49.76
C ASP A 109 9.28 -3.64 49.67
N ILE A 110 9.18 -4.49 48.62
CA ILE A 110 8.10 -5.47 48.48
C ILE A 110 8.12 -6.51 49.61
N SER A 111 9.30 -7.06 49.95
CA SER A 111 9.42 -8.04 51.05
C SER A 111 9.06 -7.45 52.41
N LYS A 112 9.43 -6.19 52.66
CA LYS A 112 9.03 -5.46 53.88
C LYS A 112 7.53 -5.28 53.94
N GLN A 113 6.92 -4.86 52.83
CA GLN A 113 5.48 -4.66 52.73
C GLN A 113 4.70 -5.97 52.96
N LEU A 114 5.17 -7.08 52.38
CA LEU A 114 4.60 -8.42 52.61
C LEU A 114 4.66 -8.80 54.09
N ARG A 115 5.83 -8.68 54.72
CA ARG A 115 6.02 -9.01 56.13
C ARG A 115 5.11 -8.20 57.05
N MET A 116 4.93 -6.90 56.79
CA MET A 116 4.03 -6.08 57.59
C MET A 116 2.57 -6.52 57.44
N PHE A 117 2.13 -6.95 56.26
CA PHE A 117 0.79 -7.52 56.08
C PHE A 117 0.63 -8.84 56.84
N ASP A 118 1.64 -9.72 56.80
CA ASP A 118 1.63 -10.99 57.55
C ASP A 118 1.58 -10.73 59.07
N GLU A 119 2.36 -9.78 59.57
CA GLU A 119 2.37 -9.38 60.98
C GLU A 119 0.99 -8.80 61.41
N LEU A 120 0.36 -7.96 60.59
CA LEU A 120 -0.98 -7.45 60.87
C LEU A 120 -2.05 -8.56 60.86
N ALA A 121 -1.95 -9.52 59.94
CA ALA A 121 -2.86 -10.66 59.86
C ALA A 121 -2.73 -11.59 61.08
N ASN A 122 -1.48 -11.88 61.49
CA ASN A 122 -1.20 -12.67 62.70
C ASN A 122 -1.69 -11.93 63.96
N ASN A 123 -1.41 -10.63 64.08
CA ASN A 123 -1.88 -9.82 65.22
C ASN A 123 -3.41 -9.84 65.36
N LEU A 124 -4.16 -9.76 64.25
CA LEU A 124 -5.63 -9.87 64.28
C LEU A 124 -6.11 -11.27 64.66
N THR A 125 -5.37 -12.30 64.27
CA THR A 125 -5.69 -13.71 64.55
C THR A 125 -5.36 -14.10 65.99
N ASP A 126 -4.27 -13.57 66.54
CA ASP A 126 -3.77 -13.86 67.88
C ASP A 126 -4.49 -13.06 68.97
N LEU A 127 -5.07 -11.90 68.62
CA LEU A 127 -5.72 -11.02 69.60
C LEU A 127 -6.85 -11.71 70.39
N PRO A 128 -7.80 -12.44 69.78
CA PRO A 128 -8.83 -13.17 70.51
C PRO A 128 -8.29 -14.37 71.30
N LEU A 129 -7.12 -14.88 70.92
CA LEU A 129 -6.46 -16.03 71.56
C LEU A 129 -5.67 -15.66 72.81
N LYS A 130 -5.41 -14.36 73.05
CA LYS A 130 -4.74 -13.90 74.27
C LYS A 130 -5.49 -14.40 75.51
N PRO A 131 -4.80 -14.97 76.52
CA PRO A 131 -5.44 -15.55 77.69
C PRO A 131 -6.41 -14.61 78.42
N SER A 132 -6.09 -13.31 78.46
CA SER A 132 -6.91 -12.26 79.08
C SER A 132 -8.25 -12.04 78.41
N TYR A 133 -8.30 -12.13 77.07
CA TYR A 133 -9.54 -11.96 76.30
C TYR A 133 -10.28 -13.28 76.15
N LYS A 134 -9.55 -14.39 76.01
CA LYS A 134 -10.13 -15.73 75.85
C LYS A 134 -10.98 -16.14 77.05
N SER A 135 -10.48 -16.00 78.28
CA SER A 135 -11.20 -16.39 79.49
C SER A 135 -12.35 -15.45 79.86
N SER A 136 -12.24 -14.16 79.52
CA SER A 136 -13.20 -13.13 79.94
C SER A 136 -14.27 -12.80 78.90
N LEU A 137 -14.01 -13.05 77.61
CA LEU A 137 -14.92 -12.68 76.50
C LEU A 137 -15.38 -13.86 75.63
N PHE A 138 -14.61 -14.97 75.56
CA PHE A 138 -14.83 -16.04 74.58
C PHE A 138 -15.04 -17.44 75.21
N GLU A 139 -14.96 -17.59 76.54
CA GLU A 139 -15.35 -18.82 77.24
C GLU A 139 -16.88 -18.91 77.42
N PRO A 140 -17.49 -20.08 77.15
CA PRO A 140 -18.94 -20.22 77.22
C PRO A 140 -19.44 -20.27 78.67
N GLY A 141 -20.20 -19.25 79.10
CA GLY A 141 -20.93 -19.23 80.36
C GLY A 141 -20.47 -18.20 81.40
N SER A 142 -19.39 -17.46 81.15
CA SER A 142 -18.91 -16.35 82.00
C SER A 142 -19.60 -15.01 81.63
N PRO A 143 -19.97 -14.16 82.61
CA PRO A 143 -20.47 -12.82 82.31
C PRO A 143 -19.36 -11.96 81.68
N VAL A 144 -19.69 -11.29 80.57
CA VAL A 144 -18.75 -10.46 79.80
C VAL A 144 -18.38 -9.22 80.62
N ASP A 145 -17.10 -9.01 80.86
CA ASP A 145 -16.56 -7.81 81.51
C ASP A 145 -16.57 -6.62 80.52
N GLU A 146 -17.35 -5.57 80.83
CA GLU A 146 -17.48 -4.37 79.99
C GLU A 146 -16.15 -3.64 79.77
N ASP A 147 -15.27 -3.59 80.78
CA ASP A 147 -14.01 -2.86 80.69
C ASP A 147 -13.00 -3.63 79.82
N VAL A 148 -12.99 -4.96 79.94
CA VAL A 148 -12.18 -5.85 79.09
C VAL A 148 -12.69 -5.82 77.65
N LEU A 149 -14.01 -5.75 77.44
CA LEU A 149 -14.60 -5.61 76.11
C LEU A 149 -14.25 -4.27 75.45
N ARG A 150 -14.30 -3.16 76.20
CA ARG A 150 -13.88 -1.82 75.70
C ARG A 150 -12.40 -1.79 75.33
N GLN A 151 -11.55 -2.45 76.11
CA GLN A 151 -10.12 -2.54 75.83
C GLN A 151 -9.85 -3.38 74.57
N PHE A 152 -10.52 -4.53 74.43
CA PHE A 152 -10.45 -5.35 73.22
C PHE A 152 -10.95 -4.58 71.99
N GLU A 153 -12.08 -3.87 72.10
CA GLU A 153 -12.63 -3.05 71.01
C GLU A 153 -11.66 -1.95 70.57
N LYS A 154 -10.96 -1.31 71.52
CA LYS A 154 -9.94 -0.30 71.24
C LYS A 154 -8.75 -0.90 70.49
N GLU A 155 -8.20 -2.02 70.96
CA GLU A 155 -7.07 -2.71 70.30
C GLU A 155 -7.43 -3.17 68.88
N VAL A 156 -8.63 -3.74 68.69
CA VAL A 156 -9.13 -4.10 67.35
C VAL A 156 -9.25 -2.86 66.46
N LYS A 157 -9.85 -1.77 66.96
CA LYS A 157 -10.01 -0.52 66.20
C LYS A 157 -8.67 0.07 65.78
N ASP A 158 -7.67 0.05 66.65
CA ASP A 158 -6.33 0.56 66.37
C ASP A 158 -5.63 -0.28 65.30
N ILE A 159 -5.67 -1.62 65.41
CA ILE A 159 -5.10 -2.53 64.39
C ILE A 159 -5.81 -2.34 63.05
N VAL A 160 -7.15 -2.30 63.04
CA VAL A 160 -7.95 -2.09 61.81
C VAL A 160 -7.64 -0.74 61.17
N LYS A 161 -7.42 0.32 61.95
CA LYS A 161 -7.04 1.65 61.45
C LYS A 161 -5.69 1.60 60.72
N VAL A 162 -4.69 0.93 61.31
CA VAL A 162 -3.36 0.75 60.70
C VAL A 162 -3.47 -0.06 59.41
N THR A 163 -4.20 -1.18 59.44
CA THR A 163 -4.44 -2.01 58.25
C THR A 163 -5.09 -1.22 57.11
N ARG A 164 -6.09 -0.38 57.40
CA ARG A 164 -6.74 0.45 56.38
C ARG A 164 -5.78 1.45 55.73
N LEU A 165 -4.94 2.11 56.52
CA LEU A 165 -3.95 3.07 56.01
C LEU A 165 -2.95 2.38 55.07
N MET A 166 -2.43 1.22 55.48
CA MET A 166 -1.50 0.43 54.66
C MET A 166 -2.13 -0.09 53.36
N ILE A 167 -3.39 -0.51 53.40
CA ILE A 167 -4.12 -0.91 52.20
C ILE A 167 -4.24 0.28 51.24
N VAL A 168 -4.59 1.48 51.74
CA VAL A 168 -4.71 2.68 50.89
C VAL A 168 -3.39 3.05 50.23
N GLU A 169 -2.28 3.04 50.97
CA GLU A 169 -0.95 3.37 50.44
C GLU A 169 -0.50 2.36 49.37
N SER A 170 -0.76 1.07 49.60
CA SER A 170 -0.37 0.01 48.65
C SER A 170 -1.26 -0.08 47.41
N LYS A 171 -2.53 0.35 47.52
CA LYS A 171 -3.55 0.20 46.47
C LYS A 171 -3.16 0.82 45.14
N GLU A 172 -2.50 1.98 45.16
CA GLU A 172 -2.12 2.69 43.93
C GLU A 172 -1.15 1.87 43.07
N SER A 173 -0.20 1.16 43.69
CA SER A 173 0.76 0.30 42.99
C SER A 173 0.08 -0.87 42.28
N TYR A 174 -0.85 -1.54 42.96
CA TYR A 174 -1.64 -2.64 42.38
C TYR A 174 -2.58 -2.14 41.27
N ASP A 175 -3.27 -1.02 41.51
CA ASP A 175 -4.18 -0.41 40.52
C ASP A 175 -3.42 0.01 39.25
N ASN A 176 -2.19 0.53 39.38
CA ASN A 176 -1.36 0.90 38.25
C ASN A 176 -0.90 -0.31 37.43
N GLN A 177 -0.50 -1.40 38.08
CA GLN A 177 -0.16 -2.65 37.37
C GLN A 177 -1.37 -3.23 36.63
N ILE A 178 -2.55 -3.25 37.26
CA ILE A 178 -3.80 -3.70 36.63
C ILE A 178 -4.18 -2.79 35.46
N LYS A 179 -4.05 -1.46 35.59
CA LYS A 179 -4.30 -0.50 34.51
C LYS A 179 -3.34 -0.72 33.33
N ILE A 180 -2.05 -0.93 33.61
CA ILE A 180 -1.03 -1.23 32.58
C ILE A 180 -1.37 -2.53 31.87
N GLN A 181 -1.74 -3.59 32.60
CA GLN A 181 -2.12 -4.86 32.00
C GLN A 181 -3.39 -4.72 31.14
N LYS A 182 -4.43 -4.04 31.63
CA LYS A 182 -5.64 -3.75 30.86
C LYS A 182 -5.35 -2.94 29.59
N LEU A 183 -4.47 -1.95 29.68
CA LEU A 183 -4.06 -1.14 28.54
C LEU A 183 -3.32 -2.01 27.52
N LYS A 184 -2.39 -2.86 27.97
CA LYS A 184 -1.66 -3.81 27.13
C LYS A 184 -2.63 -4.76 26.41
N ASP A 185 -3.57 -5.37 27.13
CA ASP A 185 -4.58 -6.26 26.56
C ASP A 185 -5.47 -5.55 25.55
N THR A 186 -5.84 -4.29 25.83
CA THR A 186 -6.60 -3.44 24.90
C THR A 186 -5.81 -3.14 23.63
N ILE A 187 -4.52 -2.81 23.75
CA ILE A 187 -3.64 -2.56 22.60
C ILE A 187 -3.55 -3.81 21.73
N PHE A 188 -3.35 -4.99 22.32
CA PHE A 188 -3.32 -6.25 21.58
C PHE A 188 -4.67 -6.54 20.89
N ALA A 189 -5.78 -6.38 21.61
CA ALA A 189 -7.12 -6.60 21.05
C ALA A 189 -7.41 -5.64 19.87
N VAL A 190 -7.10 -4.35 20.02
CA VAL A 190 -7.26 -3.35 18.95
C VAL A 190 -6.34 -3.64 17.78
N ASN A 191 -5.10 -4.09 18.03
CA ASN A 191 -4.17 -4.47 16.96
C ASN A 191 -4.68 -5.69 16.16
N GLU A 192 -5.22 -6.70 16.82
CA GLU A 192 -5.86 -7.84 16.15
C GLU A 192 -7.06 -7.42 15.30
N LEU A 193 -7.93 -6.55 15.82
CA LEU A 193 -9.03 -5.97 15.06
C LEU A 193 -8.53 -5.16 13.85
N LEU A 194 -7.45 -4.39 14.01
CA LEU A 194 -6.84 -3.64 12.93
C LEU A 194 -6.28 -4.57 11.84
N ILE A 195 -5.60 -5.65 12.20
CA ILE A 195 -5.08 -6.64 11.25
C ILE A 195 -6.25 -7.29 10.48
N LYS A 196 -7.32 -7.68 11.18
CA LYS A 196 -8.54 -8.24 10.57
C LYS A 196 -9.20 -7.24 9.61
N ALA A 197 -9.36 -5.99 10.03
CA ALA A 197 -9.92 -4.93 9.20
C ALA A 197 -9.06 -4.65 7.96
N LYS A 198 -7.72 -4.62 8.09
CA LYS A 198 -6.79 -4.47 6.95
C LYS A 198 -6.92 -5.63 5.95
N LYS A 199 -6.99 -6.88 6.43
CA LYS A 199 -7.20 -8.06 5.57
C LYS A 199 -8.53 -7.98 4.82
N ASN A 200 -9.62 -7.66 5.53
CA ASN A 200 -10.94 -7.51 4.92
C ASN A 200 -10.99 -6.35 3.91
N GLY A 201 -10.36 -5.21 4.22
CA GLY A 201 -10.27 -4.07 3.32
C GLY A 201 -9.48 -4.40 2.05
N ALA A 202 -8.35 -5.09 2.16
CA ALA A 202 -7.58 -5.56 1.01
C ALA A 202 -8.37 -6.57 0.15
N PHE A 203 -9.14 -7.45 0.79
CA PHE A 203 -10.00 -8.41 0.11
C PHE A 203 -11.11 -7.72 -0.67
N ALA A 204 -11.86 -6.81 -0.03
CA ALA A 204 -12.92 -6.04 -0.65
C ALA A 204 -12.40 -5.17 -1.80
N SER A 205 -11.26 -4.49 -1.59
CA SER A 205 -10.59 -3.70 -2.64
C SER A 205 -10.24 -4.54 -3.86
N LEU A 206 -9.76 -5.79 -3.67
CA LEU A 206 -9.47 -6.66 -4.80
C LEU A 206 -10.73 -7.12 -5.55
N ILE A 207 -11.83 -7.37 -4.84
CA ILE A 207 -13.11 -7.68 -5.48
C ILE A 207 -13.55 -6.50 -6.34
N SER A 208 -13.57 -5.29 -5.77
CA SER A 208 -13.95 -4.07 -6.50
C SER A 208 -13.06 -3.81 -7.72
N ALA A 209 -11.75 -4.05 -7.61
CA ALA A 209 -10.80 -3.89 -8.71
C ALA A 209 -11.01 -4.89 -9.87
N LYS A 210 -11.59 -6.06 -9.58
CA LYS A 210 -11.78 -7.14 -10.55
C LYS A 210 -13.21 -7.22 -11.09
N SER A 211 -14.19 -6.72 -10.34
CA SER A 211 -15.59 -6.68 -10.78
C SER A 211 -15.79 -5.63 -11.87
N VAL A 212 -16.71 -5.90 -12.79
CA VAL A 212 -17.21 -4.88 -13.73
C VAL A 212 -18.26 -4.04 -12.99
N PRO A 213 -18.09 -2.71 -12.89
CA PRO A 213 -19.09 -1.81 -12.34
C PRO A 213 -20.44 -1.93 -13.03
N LYS A 214 -21.53 -1.81 -12.26
CA LYS A 214 -22.90 -1.85 -12.80
C LYS A 214 -23.12 -0.80 -13.89
N SER A 215 -22.54 0.39 -13.74
CA SER A 215 -22.63 1.48 -14.72
C SER A 215 -21.97 1.12 -16.05
N LEU A 216 -20.77 0.52 -16.04
CA LEU A 216 -20.10 0.04 -17.26
C LEU A 216 -20.86 -1.12 -17.91
N HIS A 217 -21.38 -2.05 -17.11
CA HIS A 217 -22.19 -3.14 -17.63
C HIS A 217 -23.49 -2.64 -18.27
N CYS A 218 -24.20 -1.71 -17.61
CA CYS A 218 -25.38 -1.03 -18.16
C CYS A 218 -25.06 -0.36 -19.50
N LEU A 219 -23.95 0.38 -19.58
CA LEU A 219 -23.55 1.07 -20.80
C LEU A 219 -23.34 0.10 -21.96
N ALA A 220 -22.55 -0.95 -21.76
CA ALA A 220 -22.29 -1.95 -22.79
C ALA A 220 -23.58 -2.60 -23.30
N MET A 221 -24.48 -2.98 -22.38
CA MET A 221 -25.78 -3.54 -22.71
C MET A 221 -26.65 -2.57 -23.52
N ARG A 222 -26.75 -1.30 -23.10
CA ARG A 222 -27.52 -0.26 -23.80
C ARG A 222 -27.01 0.01 -25.21
N LEU A 223 -25.69 0.03 -25.40
CA LEU A 223 -25.09 0.20 -26.73
C LEU A 223 -25.40 -1.00 -27.65
N VAL A 224 -25.45 -2.22 -27.10
CA VAL A 224 -25.86 -3.40 -27.88
C VAL A 224 -27.36 -3.36 -28.20
N GLU A 225 -28.21 -2.96 -27.25
CA GLU A 225 -29.64 -2.74 -27.48
C GLU A 225 -29.88 -1.73 -28.62
N GLU A 226 -29.15 -0.62 -28.61
CA GLU A 226 -29.18 0.42 -29.66
C GLU A 226 -28.81 -0.16 -31.04
N ARG A 227 -27.79 -1.03 -31.11
CA ARG A 227 -27.44 -1.73 -32.37
C ARG A 227 -28.58 -2.59 -32.89
N VAL A 228 -29.22 -3.35 -32.00
CA VAL A 228 -30.29 -4.29 -32.34
C VAL A 228 -31.56 -3.54 -32.75
N ALA A 229 -31.86 -2.41 -32.12
CA ALA A 229 -32.99 -1.56 -32.47
C ALA A 229 -32.80 -0.86 -33.83
N HIS A 230 -31.56 -0.50 -34.17
CA HIS A 230 -31.24 0.29 -35.38
C HIS A 230 -30.12 -0.35 -36.23
N PRO A 231 -30.30 -1.57 -36.76
CA PRO A 231 -29.23 -2.30 -37.45
C PRO A 231 -28.70 -1.59 -38.70
N GLU A 232 -29.55 -0.87 -39.42
CA GLU A 232 -29.19 -0.11 -40.62
C GLU A 232 -28.20 1.03 -40.35
N LYS A 233 -28.24 1.62 -39.14
CA LYS A 233 -27.37 2.74 -38.72
C LYS A 233 -25.93 2.30 -38.41
N TYR A 234 -25.75 1.02 -38.06
CA TYR A 234 -24.49 0.48 -37.57
C TYR A 234 -23.93 -0.62 -38.46
N LYS A 235 -24.17 -0.53 -39.77
CA LYS A 235 -23.54 -1.40 -40.77
C LYS A 235 -22.02 -1.27 -40.70
N GLU A 236 -21.35 -2.38 -40.95
CA GLU A 236 -19.89 -2.40 -40.97
C GLU A 236 -19.40 -1.65 -42.21
N GLU A 237 -18.55 -0.65 -41.98
CA GLU A 237 -17.78 -0.05 -43.06
C GLU A 237 -16.67 -1.02 -43.46
N GLY A 238 -16.35 -1.02 -44.76
CA GLY A 238 -15.22 -1.77 -45.29
C GLY A 238 -13.88 -1.26 -44.76
N HIS A 239 -12.83 -2.00 -45.13
CA HIS A 239 -11.46 -1.62 -44.86
C HIS A 239 -11.13 -0.25 -45.48
N LYS A 240 -10.43 0.60 -44.73
CA LYS A 240 -9.95 1.91 -45.18
C LYS A 240 -8.45 1.84 -45.44
N GLU A 241 -7.95 2.57 -46.45
CA GLU A 241 -6.52 2.53 -46.82
C GLU A 241 -5.63 3.11 -45.72
N GLU A 242 -6.14 4.08 -44.96
CA GLU A 242 -5.49 4.73 -43.82
C GLU A 242 -5.12 3.73 -42.71
N PHE A 243 -5.81 2.59 -42.61
CA PHE A 243 -5.47 1.56 -41.61
C PHE A 243 -4.14 0.86 -41.91
N ASP A 244 -3.67 0.92 -43.15
CA ASP A 244 -2.47 0.25 -43.61
C ASP A 244 -1.35 1.21 -44.02
N ASP A 245 -1.58 2.53 -44.02
CA ASP A 245 -0.64 3.54 -44.49
C ASP A 245 0.47 3.83 -43.46
N PRO A 246 1.71 3.34 -43.67
CA PRO A 246 2.78 3.48 -42.69
C PRO A 246 3.26 4.93 -42.49
N SER A 247 2.79 5.90 -43.29
CA SER A 247 3.10 7.32 -43.12
C SER A 247 2.31 8.00 -42.00
N LEU A 248 1.25 7.35 -41.51
CA LEU A 248 0.38 7.85 -40.44
C LEU A 248 0.86 7.40 -39.04
N TYR A 249 0.27 8.01 -38.00
CA TYR A 249 0.57 7.68 -36.61
C TYR A 249 -0.39 6.61 -36.09
N HIS A 250 0.08 5.37 -36.03
CA HIS A 250 -0.72 4.23 -35.61
C HIS A 250 -0.62 3.94 -34.12
N TYR A 251 -1.78 3.72 -33.50
CA TYR A 251 -1.93 3.41 -32.09
C TYR A 251 -2.60 2.05 -31.92
N ALA A 252 -2.07 1.19 -31.05
CA ALA A 252 -2.71 -0.07 -30.68
C ALA A 252 -3.29 0.03 -29.26
N ILE A 253 -4.59 -0.23 -29.11
CA ILE A 253 -5.30 -0.22 -27.82
C ILE A 253 -6.09 -1.53 -27.69
N PHE A 254 -5.85 -2.28 -26.62
CA PHE A 254 -6.53 -3.55 -26.36
C PHE A 254 -7.33 -3.47 -25.06
N SER A 255 -8.66 -3.56 -25.16
CA SER A 255 -9.53 -3.33 -24.00
C SER A 255 -10.93 -3.91 -24.19
N ASP A 256 -11.55 -4.26 -23.06
CA ASP A 256 -12.96 -4.62 -22.95
C ASP A 256 -13.83 -3.45 -22.42
N ASN A 257 -13.27 -2.25 -22.26
CA ASN A 257 -13.92 -1.13 -21.60
C ASN A 257 -14.11 0.07 -22.55
N VAL A 258 -15.35 0.27 -22.99
CA VAL A 258 -15.74 1.33 -23.93
C VAL A 258 -15.33 2.73 -23.47
N ILE A 259 -15.60 3.08 -22.21
CA ILE A 259 -15.28 4.43 -21.71
C ILE A 259 -13.77 4.62 -21.59
N ALA A 260 -13.04 3.61 -21.13
CA ALA A 260 -11.59 3.70 -21.00
C ALA A 260 -10.92 3.96 -22.36
N VAL A 261 -11.28 3.18 -23.39
CA VAL A 261 -10.80 3.42 -24.77
C VAL A 261 -11.19 4.79 -25.27
N SER A 262 -12.44 5.22 -25.05
CA SER A 262 -12.89 6.56 -25.45
C SER A 262 -12.07 7.66 -24.79
N VAL A 263 -11.72 7.53 -23.51
CA VAL A 263 -10.88 8.50 -22.80
C VAL A 263 -9.48 8.54 -23.38
N VAL A 264 -8.86 7.39 -23.66
CA VAL A 264 -7.53 7.34 -24.30
C VAL A 264 -7.55 8.08 -25.63
N ILE A 265 -8.46 7.70 -26.54
CA ILE A 265 -8.54 8.30 -27.88
C ILE A 265 -8.83 9.81 -27.81
N ARG A 266 -9.82 10.22 -27.00
CA ARG A 266 -10.14 11.65 -26.82
C ARG A 266 -8.96 12.42 -26.23
N SER A 267 -8.22 11.83 -25.30
CA SER A 267 -7.06 12.48 -24.69
C SER A 267 -5.90 12.62 -25.68
N VAL A 268 -5.69 11.66 -26.59
CA VAL A 268 -4.69 11.81 -27.67
C VAL A 268 -5.13 12.92 -28.63
N VAL A 269 -6.34 12.81 -29.17
CA VAL A 269 -6.84 13.72 -30.21
C VAL A 269 -6.91 15.16 -29.74
N LYS A 270 -7.36 15.41 -28.49
CA LYS A 270 -7.43 16.76 -27.93
C LYS A 270 -6.07 17.43 -27.75
N ASN A 271 -5.01 16.64 -27.61
CA ASN A 271 -3.65 17.14 -27.41
C ASN A 271 -2.76 16.99 -28.65
N ALA A 272 -3.31 16.46 -29.75
CA ALA A 272 -2.57 16.25 -30.99
C ALA A 272 -2.49 17.54 -31.82
N GLU A 273 -1.33 17.80 -32.43
CA GLU A 273 -1.16 18.95 -33.33
C GLU A 273 -1.86 18.72 -34.68
N GLU A 274 -1.83 17.48 -35.20
CA GLU A 274 -2.40 17.10 -36.49
C GLU A 274 -3.35 15.90 -36.37
N PRO A 275 -4.55 16.04 -35.75
CA PRO A 275 -5.43 14.92 -35.42
C PRO A 275 -5.81 13.99 -36.59
N TRP A 276 -5.87 14.50 -37.82
CA TRP A 276 -6.22 13.73 -39.02
C TRP A 276 -5.15 12.72 -39.43
N LYS A 277 -3.92 12.81 -38.88
CA LYS A 277 -2.84 11.83 -39.11
C LYS A 277 -2.86 10.65 -38.15
N HIS A 278 -3.78 10.62 -37.18
CA HIS A 278 -3.82 9.59 -36.14
C HIS A 278 -4.79 8.47 -36.52
N VAL A 279 -4.31 7.23 -36.36
CA VAL A 279 -5.07 6.01 -36.66
C VAL A 279 -5.05 5.10 -35.43
N PHE A 280 -6.23 4.80 -34.89
CA PHE A 280 -6.38 3.95 -33.72
C PHE A 280 -6.87 2.58 -34.10
N HIS A 281 -6.11 1.54 -33.76
CA HIS A 281 -6.53 0.16 -33.85
C HIS A 281 -6.95 -0.33 -32.47
N VAL A 282 -8.25 -0.45 -32.28
CA VAL A 282 -8.87 -0.94 -31.06
C VAL A 282 -9.22 -2.42 -31.26
N VAL A 283 -8.66 -3.27 -30.39
CA VAL A 283 -9.05 -4.68 -30.36
C VAL A 283 -9.73 -5.01 -29.04
N THR A 284 -10.87 -5.66 -29.13
CA THR A 284 -11.74 -5.99 -27.99
C THR A 284 -12.24 -7.42 -28.11
N ASP A 285 -12.77 -7.98 -27.02
CA ASP A 285 -13.43 -9.27 -27.06
C ASP A 285 -14.76 -9.23 -27.85
N ARG A 286 -15.25 -10.42 -28.21
CA ARG A 286 -16.53 -10.61 -28.91
C ARG A 286 -17.74 -9.99 -28.19
N MET A 287 -17.72 -9.91 -26.87
CA MET A 287 -18.86 -9.40 -26.09
C MET A 287 -18.98 -7.88 -26.20
N ASN A 288 -17.85 -7.18 -26.32
CA ASN A 288 -17.79 -5.72 -26.30
C ASN A 288 -17.61 -5.09 -27.69
N VAL A 289 -17.26 -5.87 -28.73
CA VAL A 289 -17.05 -5.33 -30.10
C VAL A 289 -18.26 -4.56 -30.64
N ALA A 290 -19.47 -5.07 -30.44
CA ALA A 290 -20.68 -4.40 -30.89
C ALA A 290 -20.90 -3.06 -30.18
N ALA A 291 -20.75 -3.05 -28.85
CA ALA A 291 -20.88 -1.84 -28.03
C ALA A 291 -19.84 -0.79 -28.42
N MET A 292 -18.58 -1.20 -28.60
CA MET A 292 -17.47 -0.34 -29.01
C MET A 292 -17.74 0.28 -30.39
N LYS A 293 -18.16 -0.53 -31.38
CA LYS A 293 -18.51 -0.04 -32.73
C LYS A 293 -19.66 0.98 -32.67
N VAL A 294 -20.71 0.73 -31.87
CA VAL A 294 -21.82 1.69 -31.71
C VAL A 294 -21.35 2.99 -31.07
N TRP A 295 -20.54 2.92 -30.01
CA TRP A 295 -20.02 4.10 -29.32
C TRP A 295 -19.31 5.06 -30.30
N PHE A 296 -18.33 4.56 -31.04
CA PHE A 296 -17.55 5.38 -31.97
C PHE A 296 -18.33 5.80 -33.23
N ARG A 297 -19.48 5.17 -33.50
CA ARG A 297 -20.42 5.63 -34.54
C ARG A 297 -21.32 6.76 -34.05
N MET A 298 -21.80 6.67 -32.82
CA MET A 298 -22.63 7.71 -32.20
C MET A 298 -21.81 8.95 -31.82
N ARG A 299 -20.54 8.74 -31.46
CA ARG A 299 -19.55 9.77 -31.14
C ARG A 299 -18.34 9.65 -32.04
N PRO A 300 -18.45 10.09 -33.32
CA PRO A 300 -17.30 10.17 -34.20
C PRO A 300 -16.20 11.02 -33.56
N VAL A 301 -14.96 10.59 -33.73
CA VAL A 301 -13.80 11.30 -33.20
C VAL A 301 -13.58 12.57 -34.03
N GLU A 302 -13.39 13.70 -33.35
CA GLU A 302 -13.16 14.99 -33.99
C GLU A 302 -11.83 15.02 -34.76
N GLY A 303 -11.69 15.95 -35.71
CA GLY A 303 -10.40 16.24 -36.35
C GLY A 303 -9.95 15.25 -37.43
N GLY A 304 -10.83 14.40 -37.96
CA GLY A 304 -10.51 13.51 -39.10
C GLY A 304 -9.73 12.24 -38.73
N THR A 305 -9.61 11.94 -37.43
CA THR A 305 -8.98 10.73 -36.92
C THR A 305 -9.71 9.46 -37.35
N CYS A 306 -8.95 8.42 -37.72
CA CYS A 306 -9.49 7.12 -38.08
C CYS A 306 -9.46 6.15 -36.87
N VAL A 307 -10.56 5.44 -36.65
CA VAL A 307 -10.65 4.40 -35.61
C VAL A 307 -11.11 3.08 -36.23
N GLU A 308 -10.25 2.08 -36.15
CA GLU A 308 -10.54 0.69 -36.52
C GLU A 308 -10.89 -0.10 -35.26
N ILE A 309 -12.00 -0.85 -35.30
CA ILE A 309 -12.44 -1.68 -34.16
C ILE A 309 -12.62 -3.11 -34.64
N LYS A 310 -11.80 -4.02 -34.11
CA LYS A 310 -11.82 -5.45 -34.45
C LYS A 310 -12.04 -6.31 -33.21
N ALA A 311 -12.70 -7.45 -33.40
CA ALA A 311 -12.75 -8.49 -32.38
C ALA A 311 -11.46 -9.33 -32.41
N VAL A 312 -11.07 -9.89 -31.26
CA VAL A 312 -9.94 -10.83 -31.14
C VAL A 312 -10.07 -11.97 -32.16
N GLU A 313 -11.28 -12.48 -32.36
CA GLU A 313 -11.60 -13.63 -33.21
C GLU A 313 -11.40 -13.37 -34.70
N GLU A 314 -11.30 -12.12 -35.14
CA GLU A 314 -11.04 -11.77 -36.54
C GLU A 314 -9.59 -12.13 -36.96
N TYR A 315 -8.68 -12.24 -35.99
CA TYR A 315 -7.28 -12.61 -36.23
C TYR A 315 -7.12 -14.14 -36.27
N ARG A 316 -7.22 -14.72 -37.46
CA ARG A 316 -7.18 -16.19 -37.67
C ARG A 316 -5.92 -16.90 -37.14
N PHE A 317 -4.81 -16.20 -37.01
CA PHE A 317 -3.58 -16.76 -36.45
C PHE A 317 -3.66 -16.99 -34.92
N LEU A 318 -4.62 -16.36 -34.22
CA LEU A 318 -4.83 -16.53 -32.79
C LEU A 318 -5.59 -17.83 -32.50
N ASN A 319 -4.88 -18.95 -32.63
CA ASN A 319 -5.39 -20.28 -32.28
C ASN A 319 -4.39 -21.01 -31.37
N SER A 320 -4.83 -22.07 -30.71
CA SER A 320 -4.00 -22.83 -29.76
C SER A 320 -2.83 -23.58 -30.41
N SER A 321 -2.82 -23.73 -31.74
CA SER A 321 -1.67 -24.31 -32.45
C SER A 321 -0.51 -23.33 -32.55
N TYR A 322 -0.78 -22.02 -32.59
CA TYR A 322 0.25 -20.98 -32.73
C TYR A 322 0.51 -20.20 -31.43
N VAL A 323 -0.52 -19.98 -30.59
CA VAL A 323 -0.44 -19.13 -29.40
C VAL A 323 -0.27 -19.99 -28.13
N PRO A 324 0.89 -19.96 -27.45
CA PRO A 324 1.12 -20.79 -26.25
C PRO A 324 0.15 -20.52 -25.10
N VAL A 325 -0.29 -19.28 -24.92
CA VAL A 325 -1.25 -18.94 -23.85
C VAL A 325 -2.60 -19.59 -24.08
N LEU A 326 -3.10 -19.60 -25.33
CA LEU A 326 -4.35 -20.27 -25.68
C LEU A 326 -4.25 -21.78 -25.45
N LYS A 327 -3.13 -22.39 -25.85
CA LYS A 327 -2.84 -23.79 -25.57
C LYS A 327 -2.85 -24.11 -24.07
N GLN A 328 -2.22 -23.26 -23.26
CA GLN A 328 -2.22 -23.40 -21.80
C GLN A 328 -3.61 -23.20 -21.17
N LEU A 329 -4.46 -22.37 -21.78
CA LEU A 329 -5.83 -22.11 -21.34
C LEU A 329 -6.80 -23.26 -21.62
N GLU A 330 -6.56 -24.01 -22.70
CA GLU A 330 -7.32 -25.22 -23.04
C GLU A 330 -7.00 -26.39 -22.08
N ASN A 331 -5.86 -26.35 -21.38
CA ASN A 331 -5.49 -27.37 -20.40
C ASN A 331 -6.39 -27.31 -19.14
N ALA A 332 -7.14 -28.38 -18.88
CA ALA A 332 -8.13 -28.47 -17.77
C ALA A 332 -7.53 -28.20 -16.37
N ASN A 333 -6.28 -28.60 -16.12
CA ASN A 333 -5.58 -28.34 -14.86
C ASN A 333 -5.33 -26.84 -14.61
N MET A 334 -5.12 -26.07 -15.68
CA MET A 334 -4.92 -24.62 -15.62
C MET A 334 -6.24 -23.89 -15.41
N GLN A 335 -7.31 -24.33 -16.07
CA GLN A 335 -8.66 -23.81 -15.80
C GLN A 335 -9.02 -24.00 -14.32
N LYS A 336 -8.70 -25.16 -13.74
CA LYS A 336 -8.91 -25.43 -12.30
C LYS A 336 -8.15 -24.46 -11.39
N PHE A 337 -6.86 -24.18 -11.66
CA PHE A 337 -6.05 -23.24 -10.87
C PHE A 337 -6.62 -21.79 -10.88
N TYR A 338 -7.14 -21.35 -12.02
CA TYR A 338 -7.65 -19.99 -12.20
C TYR A 338 -9.12 -19.82 -11.80
N PHE A 339 -9.96 -20.83 -12.01
CA PHE A 339 -11.42 -20.75 -11.89
C PHE A 339 -12.01 -21.54 -10.69
N GLU A 340 -11.23 -22.27 -9.88
CA GLU A 340 -11.79 -22.92 -8.67
C GLU A 340 -12.26 -21.90 -7.59
N ASN A 341 -13.55 -22.04 -7.24
CA ASN A 341 -14.35 -21.29 -6.24
C ASN A 341 -13.57 -20.99 -4.93
N GLN A 342 -13.42 -19.74 -4.47
CA GLN A 342 -14.41 -18.70 -4.10
C GLN A 342 -15.16 -18.97 -2.78
N ALA A 343 -14.45 -19.06 -1.65
CA ALA A 343 -14.89 -18.61 -0.30
C ALA A 343 -13.95 -19.14 0.78
N GLU A 344 -13.69 -20.45 0.81
CA GLU A 344 -13.09 -21.13 1.98
C GLU A 344 -11.57 -20.96 2.14
N LYS A 345 -10.83 -20.78 1.05
CA LYS A 345 -9.36 -20.59 1.08
C LYS A 345 -8.92 -19.11 1.01
N ALA A 346 -9.85 -18.19 0.73
CA ALA A 346 -9.53 -16.78 0.49
C ALA A 346 -9.20 -15.99 1.76
N THR A 347 -9.58 -16.52 2.94
CA THR A 347 -9.27 -15.92 4.25
C THR A 347 -7.86 -16.25 4.74
N LYS A 348 -7.16 -17.22 4.14
CA LYS A 348 -5.83 -17.66 4.60
C LYS A 348 -4.66 -16.89 3.98
N ASP A 349 -4.77 -16.38 2.75
CA ASP A 349 -3.70 -15.62 2.10
C ASP A 349 -4.23 -14.61 1.06
N ALA A 350 -4.18 -13.32 1.41
CA ALA A 350 -4.49 -12.23 0.46
C ALA A 350 -3.54 -12.22 -0.76
N ASN A 351 -2.30 -12.72 -0.57
CA ASN A 351 -1.35 -12.92 -1.65
C ASN A 351 -1.92 -13.87 -2.71
N ASN A 352 -2.39 -15.06 -2.31
CA ASN A 352 -2.94 -16.10 -3.20
C ASN A 352 -4.11 -15.61 -4.09
N MET A 353 -4.83 -14.58 -3.66
CA MET A 353 -5.96 -14.03 -4.41
C MET A 353 -5.54 -13.06 -5.53
N LYS A 354 -4.40 -12.37 -5.40
CA LYS A 354 -3.75 -11.70 -6.54
C LYS A 354 -3.49 -12.72 -7.66
N PHE A 355 -3.27 -14.00 -7.30
CA PHE A 355 -2.88 -15.04 -8.24
C PHE A 355 -4.02 -15.68 -9.07
N ARG A 356 -5.28 -15.37 -8.78
CA ARG A 356 -6.46 -15.94 -9.46
C ARG A 356 -7.28 -14.87 -10.19
N ASN A 357 -6.66 -14.09 -11.07
CA ASN A 357 -7.36 -13.07 -11.86
C ASN A 357 -7.52 -13.55 -13.32
N PRO A 358 -8.76 -13.73 -13.82
CA PRO A 358 -9.01 -14.03 -15.22
C PRO A 358 -8.45 -12.96 -16.18
N LYS A 359 -8.26 -11.70 -15.74
CA LYS A 359 -7.61 -10.67 -16.57
C LYS A 359 -6.16 -11.01 -16.93
N TYR A 360 -5.44 -11.78 -16.11
CA TYR A 360 -4.08 -12.26 -16.46
C TYR A 360 -4.09 -13.35 -17.52
N LEU A 361 -5.25 -13.92 -17.78
CA LEU A 361 -5.53 -14.84 -18.87
C LEU A 361 -6.26 -14.17 -20.03
N SER A 362 -6.62 -12.89 -19.89
CA SER A 362 -7.29 -12.18 -20.97
C SER A 362 -6.36 -12.11 -22.16
N MET A 363 -6.83 -12.68 -23.27
CA MET A 363 -6.09 -12.64 -24.53
C MET A 363 -5.77 -11.21 -24.97
N LEU A 364 -6.59 -10.23 -24.60
CA LEU A 364 -6.34 -8.81 -24.86
C LEU A 364 -4.98 -8.35 -24.31
N ASN A 365 -4.56 -8.86 -23.15
CA ASN A 365 -3.26 -8.53 -22.58
C ASN A 365 -2.10 -9.21 -23.31
N HIS A 366 -2.35 -10.29 -24.04
CA HIS A 366 -1.34 -11.03 -24.78
C HIS A 366 -1.23 -10.61 -26.24
N LEU A 367 -2.24 -9.92 -26.80
CA LEU A 367 -2.18 -9.35 -28.15
C LEU A 367 -0.99 -8.41 -28.35
N ARG A 368 -0.51 -7.76 -27.28
CA ARG A 368 0.67 -6.89 -27.33
C ARG A 368 1.94 -7.58 -27.82
N PHE A 369 1.99 -8.91 -27.81
CA PHE A 369 3.11 -9.70 -28.33
C PHE A 369 2.97 -10.12 -29.79
N TYR A 370 1.89 -9.68 -30.46
CA TYR A 370 1.56 -10.07 -31.84
C TYR A 370 1.37 -8.85 -32.76
N LEU A 371 1.90 -7.68 -32.37
CA LEU A 371 1.75 -6.44 -33.14
C LEU A 371 2.24 -6.58 -34.60
N PRO A 372 3.39 -7.21 -34.90
CA PRO A 372 3.82 -7.40 -36.28
C PRO A 372 2.91 -8.31 -37.10
N GLU A 373 2.30 -9.32 -36.49
CA GLU A 373 1.36 -10.25 -37.15
C GLU A 373 0.01 -9.58 -37.39
N MET A 374 -0.42 -8.69 -36.49
CA MET A 374 -1.66 -7.92 -36.61
C MET A 374 -1.53 -6.79 -37.65
N TYR A 375 -0.35 -6.18 -37.75
CA TYR A 375 -0.10 -5.01 -38.61
C TYR A 375 1.16 -5.21 -39.47
N PRO A 376 1.12 -6.13 -40.46
CA PRO A 376 2.30 -6.51 -41.24
C PRO A 376 2.85 -5.42 -42.16
N LYS A 377 2.04 -4.41 -42.51
CA LYS A 377 2.43 -3.30 -43.40
C LYS A 377 3.06 -2.12 -42.66
N LEU A 378 2.92 -2.05 -41.33
CA LEU A 378 3.41 -0.93 -40.54
C LEU A 378 4.87 -1.14 -40.10
N HIS A 379 5.58 -0.02 -39.94
CA HIS A 379 6.98 0.03 -39.49
C HIS A 379 7.11 0.39 -38.01
N LYS A 380 6.29 1.32 -37.51
CA LYS A 380 6.24 1.71 -36.10
C LYS A 380 4.81 1.79 -35.62
N ILE A 381 4.58 1.46 -34.35
CA ILE A 381 3.27 1.56 -33.71
C ILE A 381 3.42 1.94 -32.24
N LEU A 382 2.54 2.81 -31.75
CA LEU A 382 2.49 3.17 -30.34
C LEU A 382 1.44 2.34 -29.62
N PHE A 383 1.87 1.53 -28.65
CA PHE A 383 0.96 0.80 -27.79
C PHE A 383 0.51 1.68 -26.62
N LEU A 384 -0.80 1.72 -26.35
CA LEU A 384 -1.39 2.40 -25.19
C LEU A 384 -2.33 1.43 -24.43
N ASP A 385 -2.14 1.30 -23.11
CA ASP A 385 -3.15 0.61 -22.27
C ASP A 385 -4.41 1.49 -22.12
N ASP A 386 -5.54 0.91 -21.75
CA ASP A 386 -6.83 1.61 -21.63
C ASP A 386 -6.95 2.51 -20.39
N ASP A 387 -6.03 2.36 -19.45
CA ASP A 387 -5.96 3.08 -18.19
C ASP A 387 -4.93 4.22 -18.23
N VAL A 388 -4.68 4.78 -19.40
CA VAL A 388 -3.82 5.97 -19.58
C VAL A 388 -4.62 7.22 -19.94
N VAL A 389 -4.00 8.37 -19.70
CA VAL A 389 -4.46 9.67 -20.19
C VAL A 389 -3.28 10.38 -20.82
N VAL A 390 -3.48 10.87 -22.04
CA VAL A 390 -2.50 11.65 -22.78
C VAL A 390 -2.73 13.14 -22.52
N GLN A 391 -1.64 13.87 -22.30
CA GLN A 391 -1.63 15.28 -21.90
C GLN A 391 -0.81 16.17 -22.84
N LYS A 392 -0.04 15.58 -23.77
CA LYS A 392 0.81 16.27 -24.73
C LYS A 392 0.79 15.51 -26.06
N ASP A 393 1.18 16.20 -27.13
CA ASP A 393 1.35 15.58 -28.44
C ASP A 393 2.38 14.44 -28.38
N LEU A 394 2.04 13.30 -28.98
CA LEU A 394 2.85 12.08 -28.93
C LEU A 394 3.66 11.84 -30.21
N THR A 395 3.51 12.66 -31.24
CA THR A 395 4.18 12.45 -32.55
C THR A 395 5.70 12.48 -32.43
N GLY A 396 6.23 13.17 -31.40
CA GLY A 396 7.64 13.16 -31.05
C GLY A 396 8.22 11.75 -30.82
N LEU A 397 7.42 10.78 -30.37
CA LEU A 397 7.87 9.39 -30.17
C LEU A 397 8.29 8.69 -31.46
N TRP A 398 7.67 9.01 -32.60
CA TRP A 398 8.07 8.44 -33.90
C TRP A 398 9.45 8.92 -34.35
N LYS A 399 9.84 10.12 -33.89
CA LYS A 399 11.13 10.77 -34.20
C LYS A 399 12.27 10.33 -33.28
N VAL A 400 11.96 9.59 -32.20
CA VAL A 400 12.99 9.06 -31.29
C VAL A 400 13.82 8.00 -32.01
N ASP A 401 15.14 8.14 -31.92
CA ASP A 401 16.07 7.09 -32.31
C ASP A 401 16.10 6.00 -31.24
N LEU A 402 15.73 4.78 -31.65
CA LEU A 402 15.71 3.61 -30.78
C LEU A 402 17.06 2.89 -30.74
N ASP A 403 18.10 3.40 -31.41
CA ASP A 403 19.42 2.76 -31.55
C ASP A 403 19.32 1.34 -32.16
N GLY A 404 18.40 1.14 -33.10
CA GLY A 404 18.11 -0.18 -33.71
C GLY A 404 17.42 -1.17 -32.77
N LYS A 405 16.99 -0.75 -31.57
CA LYS A 405 16.26 -1.57 -30.61
C LYS A 405 14.77 -1.71 -30.98
N VAL A 406 14.13 -2.74 -30.43
CA VAL A 406 12.76 -3.13 -30.79
C VAL A 406 11.71 -2.21 -30.19
N ASN A 407 11.94 -1.69 -28.98
CA ASN A 407 10.96 -0.81 -28.34
C ASN A 407 11.58 0.32 -27.52
N GLY A 408 10.86 1.42 -27.42
CA GLY A 408 11.11 2.52 -26.48
C GLY A 408 10.13 2.45 -25.32
N ALA A 409 10.64 2.43 -24.09
CA ALA A 409 9.83 2.43 -22.88
C ALA A 409 10.49 3.24 -21.75
N VAL A 410 9.67 3.83 -20.87
CA VAL A 410 10.19 4.50 -19.67
C VAL A 410 10.55 3.46 -18.61
N GLU A 411 11.77 3.58 -18.09
CA GLU A 411 12.26 2.77 -16.99
C GLU A 411 11.60 3.15 -15.66
N THR A 412 11.23 2.14 -14.87
CA THR A 412 10.39 2.28 -13.67
C THR A 412 11.14 2.02 -12.36
N CYS A 413 12.41 1.62 -12.44
CA CYS A 413 13.17 1.28 -11.25
C CYS A 413 13.54 2.51 -10.42
N PHE A 414 13.47 2.33 -9.09
CA PHE A 414 13.93 3.30 -8.10
C PHE A 414 14.69 2.54 -7.01
N GLY A 415 16.01 2.76 -6.91
CA GLY A 415 16.86 1.96 -6.03
C GLY A 415 16.75 0.45 -6.34
N SER A 416 16.31 -0.33 -5.35
CA SER A 416 16.05 -1.77 -5.46
C SER A 416 14.63 -2.13 -5.94
N PHE A 417 13.73 -1.15 -6.09
CA PHE A 417 12.37 -1.35 -6.56
C PHE A 417 12.28 -1.46 -8.09
N HIS A 418 11.29 -2.22 -8.56
CA HIS A 418 11.00 -2.48 -9.97
C HIS A 418 12.23 -2.94 -10.76
N ARG A 419 13.02 -3.84 -10.17
CA ARG A 419 14.13 -4.54 -10.82
C ARG A 419 13.66 -5.91 -11.30
N TYR A 420 14.39 -6.50 -12.25
CA TYR A 420 14.06 -7.83 -12.78
C TYR A 420 13.90 -8.89 -11.68
N ALA A 421 14.69 -8.81 -10.59
CA ALA A 421 14.59 -9.71 -9.43
C ALA A 421 13.22 -9.73 -8.74
N GLN A 422 12.37 -8.71 -8.93
CA GLN A 422 11.02 -8.67 -8.37
C GLN A 422 10.00 -9.39 -9.24
N TYR A 423 10.31 -9.62 -10.52
CA TYR A 423 9.39 -10.17 -11.50
C TYR A 423 9.73 -11.61 -11.91
N LEU A 424 11.02 -11.95 -11.92
CA LEU A 424 11.53 -13.25 -12.36
C LEU A 424 12.10 -14.06 -11.19
N ASN A 425 12.03 -15.39 -11.30
CA ASN A 425 12.58 -16.30 -10.32
C ASN A 425 14.08 -16.55 -10.56
N PHE A 426 14.94 -15.74 -9.94
CA PHE A 426 16.39 -15.87 -10.05
C PHE A 426 16.99 -17.07 -9.30
N SER A 427 16.18 -17.83 -8.55
CA SER A 427 16.60 -19.15 -8.05
C SER A 427 16.61 -20.20 -9.16
N HIS A 428 15.91 -19.96 -10.26
CA HIS A 428 15.88 -20.87 -11.41
C HIS A 428 17.13 -20.68 -12.29
N PRO A 429 17.88 -21.74 -12.64
CA PRO A 429 19.12 -21.64 -13.42
C PRO A 429 18.95 -20.89 -14.76
N LEU A 430 17.90 -21.23 -15.53
CA LEU A 430 17.60 -20.58 -16.81
C LEU A 430 17.47 -19.05 -16.73
N ILE A 431 16.89 -18.53 -15.63
CA ILE A 431 16.75 -17.08 -15.44
C ILE A 431 18.09 -16.47 -15.02
N LYS A 432 18.78 -17.12 -14.08
CA LYS A 432 20.04 -16.64 -13.53
C LYS A 432 21.15 -16.54 -14.58
N GLU A 433 21.17 -17.45 -15.56
CA GLU A 433 22.19 -17.49 -16.61
C GLU A 433 21.99 -16.43 -17.70
N ARG A 434 20.73 -16.03 -17.98
CA ARG A 434 20.41 -15.14 -19.12
C ARG A 434 20.10 -13.70 -18.74
N PHE A 435 19.63 -13.45 -17.52
CA PHE A 435 19.16 -12.13 -17.10
C PHE A 435 19.98 -11.58 -15.94
N ASN A 436 20.04 -10.25 -15.84
CA ASN A 436 20.65 -9.58 -14.70
C ASN A 436 19.57 -9.23 -13.66
N PRO A 437 19.68 -9.68 -12.39
CA PRO A 437 18.69 -9.35 -11.36
C PRO A 437 18.58 -7.86 -11.07
N LYS A 438 19.64 -7.09 -11.35
CA LYS A 438 19.72 -5.63 -11.15
C LYS A 438 19.28 -4.83 -12.40
N ALA A 439 18.90 -5.49 -13.49
CA ALA A 439 18.36 -4.79 -14.64
C ALA A 439 17.10 -3.99 -14.24
N CYS A 440 16.98 -2.79 -14.80
CA CYS A 440 15.83 -1.92 -14.56
C CYS A 440 14.64 -2.46 -15.34
N ALA A 441 13.49 -2.64 -14.69
CA ALA A 441 12.27 -2.95 -15.40
C ALA A 441 11.64 -1.68 -15.97
N TRP A 442 10.99 -1.81 -17.12
CA TRP A 442 10.05 -0.84 -17.65
C TRP A 442 8.61 -1.36 -17.42
N ALA A 443 7.60 -0.59 -17.80
CA ALA A 443 6.20 -1.03 -17.74
C ALA A 443 5.53 -0.89 -19.09
N PHE A 444 4.59 -1.80 -19.35
CA PHE A 444 3.58 -1.53 -20.36
C PHE A 444 2.70 -0.36 -19.93
N GLY A 445 2.03 0.27 -20.89
CA GLY A 445 1.15 1.41 -20.67
C GLY A 445 1.29 2.42 -21.79
N MET A 446 2.53 2.79 -22.10
CA MET A 446 2.89 3.53 -23.30
C MET A 446 4.25 3.07 -23.77
N ASN A 447 4.30 2.43 -24.95
CA ASN A 447 5.55 1.96 -25.53
C ASN A 447 5.51 2.12 -27.04
N ILE A 448 6.55 2.74 -27.61
CA ILE A 448 6.73 2.79 -29.06
C ILE A 448 7.47 1.53 -29.50
N PHE A 449 6.97 0.86 -30.53
CA PHE A 449 7.56 -0.35 -31.08
C PHE A 449 8.00 -0.13 -32.52
N ASP A 450 9.21 -0.58 -32.83
CA ASP A 450 9.72 -0.74 -34.19
C ASP A 450 9.42 -2.17 -34.64
N LEU A 451 8.45 -2.30 -35.54
CA LEU A 451 7.94 -3.58 -36.01
C LEU A 451 8.93 -4.28 -36.96
N ASP A 452 9.81 -3.53 -37.63
CA ASP A 452 10.83 -4.13 -38.49
C ASP A 452 11.97 -4.72 -37.66
N ALA A 453 12.42 -4.00 -36.62
CA ALA A 453 13.33 -4.54 -35.63
C ALA A 453 12.72 -5.74 -34.91
N TRP A 454 11.44 -5.68 -34.53
CA TRP A 454 10.73 -6.81 -33.91
C TRP A 454 10.77 -8.06 -34.79
N ARG A 455 10.44 -7.94 -36.08
CA ARG A 455 10.46 -9.07 -37.04
C ARG A 455 11.87 -9.64 -37.19
N ARG A 456 12.89 -8.78 -37.29
CA ARG A 456 14.30 -9.17 -37.41
C ARG A 456 14.83 -9.92 -36.17
N GLU A 457 14.49 -9.43 -34.98
CA GLU A 457 14.88 -10.03 -33.69
C GLU A 457 13.99 -11.23 -33.29
N LYS A 458 12.92 -11.50 -34.06
CA LYS A 458 11.99 -12.61 -33.82
C LYS A 458 11.39 -12.60 -32.41
N CYS A 459 10.98 -11.41 -31.95
CA CYS A 459 10.52 -11.24 -30.57
C CYS A 459 9.22 -12.02 -30.27
N THR A 460 8.36 -12.24 -31.27
CA THR A 460 7.16 -13.08 -31.08
C THR A 460 7.55 -14.53 -30.77
N GLU A 461 8.55 -15.07 -31.46
CA GLU A 461 9.07 -16.41 -31.25
C GLU A 461 9.80 -16.53 -29.90
N GLN A 462 10.55 -15.49 -29.49
CA GLN A 462 11.13 -15.42 -28.15
C GLN A 462 10.03 -15.45 -27.08
N TYR A 463 8.97 -14.66 -27.27
CA TYR A 463 7.81 -14.69 -26.38
C TYR A 463 7.19 -16.10 -26.30
N HIS A 464 7.05 -16.80 -27.43
CA HIS A 464 6.52 -18.16 -27.44
C HIS A 464 7.43 -19.15 -26.70
N TYR A 465 8.74 -19.08 -26.96
CA TYR A 465 9.75 -19.92 -26.31
C TYR A 465 9.66 -19.81 -24.79
N TRP A 466 9.65 -18.58 -24.27
CA TRP A 466 9.57 -18.35 -22.84
C TRP A 466 8.23 -18.75 -22.24
N GLN A 467 7.12 -18.53 -22.95
CA GLN A 467 5.82 -18.96 -22.44
C GLN A 467 5.67 -20.47 -22.36
N ASN A 468 6.21 -21.20 -23.36
CA ASN A 468 6.22 -22.66 -23.33
C ASN A 468 7.06 -23.19 -22.15
N LEU A 469 8.21 -22.58 -21.86
CA LEU A 469 9.04 -22.98 -20.71
C LEU A 469 8.42 -22.64 -19.35
N ASN A 470 7.52 -21.66 -19.29
CA ASN A 470 6.86 -21.26 -18.04
C ASN A 470 5.46 -21.87 -17.86
N GLU A 471 5.16 -23.02 -18.49
CA GLU A 471 3.88 -23.71 -18.34
C GLU A 471 3.56 -24.02 -16.86
N GLU A 472 4.57 -24.44 -16.09
CA GLU A 472 4.46 -24.73 -14.65
C GLU A 472 4.62 -23.48 -13.75
N ARG A 473 4.79 -22.28 -14.32
CA ARG A 473 4.94 -21.00 -13.60
C ARG A 473 6.15 -20.93 -12.66
N THR A 474 7.21 -21.67 -12.99
CA THR A 474 8.46 -21.73 -12.21
C THR A 474 9.41 -20.58 -12.51
N LEU A 475 9.34 -19.98 -13.71
CA LEU A 475 10.20 -18.87 -14.15
C LEU A 475 9.66 -17.51 -13.69
N TRP A 476 8.34 -17.32 -13.78
CA TRP A 476 7.63 -16.20 -13.17
C TRP A 476 6.20 -16.62 -12.85
N LYS A 477 5.56 -15.90 -11.92
CA LYS A 477 4.25 -16.30 -11.41
C LYS A 477 3.12 -15.95 -12.38
N LEU A 478 2.90 -14.65 -12.64
CA LEU A 478 1.72 -14.14 -13.38
C LEU A 478 1.93 -12.79 -14.05
N GLY A 479 0.99 -12.45 -14.93
CA GLY A 479 0.93 -11.18 -15.64
C GLY A 479 1.68 -11.20 -16.96
N SER A 480 1.44 -10.17 -17.77
CA SER A 480 2.10 -9.97 -19.06
C SER A 480 3.41 -9.18 -18.94
N LEU A 481 3.65 -8.47 -17.83
CA LEU A 481 4.89 -7.72 -17.66
C LEU A 481 6.15 -8.60 -17.58
N PRO A 482 6.21 -9.66 -16.75
CA PRO A 482 7.39 -10.53 -16.73
C PRO A 482 7.79 -11.12 -18.09
N PRO A 483 6.86 -11.68 -18.90
CA PRO A 483 7.24 -12.12 -20.24
C PRO A 483 7.63 -10.95 -21.16
N GLY A 484 7.06 -9.76 -21.02
CA GLY A 484 7.53 -8.55 -21.72
C GLY A 484 8.98 -8.22 -21.42
N LEU A 485 9.34 -8.16 -20.14
CA LEU A 485 10.71 -7.89 -19.70
C LEU A 485 11.72 -8.93 -20.21
N ILE A 486 11.30 -10.19 -20.28
CA ILE A 486 12.12 -11.29 -20.82
C ILE A 486 12.26 -11.17 -22.34
N THR A 487 11.15 -10.99 -23.07
CA THR A 487 11.12 -10.93 -24.54
C THR A 487 11.94 -9.77 -25.08
N PHE A 488 11.89 -8.61 -24.43
CA PHE A 488 12.60 -7.41 -24.88
C PHE A 488 13.89 -7.12 -24.09
N TYR A 489 14.43 -8.13 -23.40
CA TYR A 489 15.67 -7.95 -22.66
C TYR A 489 16.81 -7.55 -23.59
N SER A 490 17.52 -6.47 -23.26
CA SER A 490 18.57 -5.83 -24.07
C SER A 490 18.11 -5.21 -25.40
N THR A 491 16.84 -5.35 -25.79
CA THR A 491 16.24 -4.76 -27.00
C THR A 491 15.25 -3.63 -26.69
N THR A 492 15.28 -3.10 -25.47
CA THR A 492 14.54 -1.89 -25.06
C THR A 492 15.46 -0.67 -24.94
N LYS A 493 15.03 0.45 -25.54
CA LYS A 493 15.59 1.79 -25.34
C LYS A 493 14.85 2.47 -24.18
N SER A 494 15.60 2.96 -23.20
CA SER A 494 15.05 3.77 -22.12
C SER A 494 14.65 5.14 -22.67
N LEU A 495 13.40 5.54 -22.45
CA LEU A 495 12.87 6.86 -22.80
C LEU A 495 12.95 7.81 -21.61
N ASP A 496 12.92 9.12 -21.90
CA ASP A 496 12.85 10.14 -20.86
C ASP A 496 11.60 9.96 -19.99
N LYS A 497 11.75 10.18 -18.68
CA LYS A 497 10.66 10.01 -17.70
C LYS A 497 9.47 10.93 -17.96
N SER A 498 9.67 12.05 -18.66
CA SER A 498 8.58 12.95 -19.06
C SER A 498 7.61 12.31 -20.04
N TRP A 499 7.96 11.20 -20.69
CA TRP A 499 7.05 10.53 -21.62
C TRP A 499 5.93 9.76 -20.91
N HIS A 500 6.22 9.12 -19.76
CA HIS A 500 5.29 8.20 -19.10
C HIS A 500 5.47 8.22 -17.58
N VAL A 501 4.45 8.69 -16.87
CA VAL A 501 4.37 8.64 -15.40
C VAL A 501 3.31 7.62 -14.98
N LEU A 502 3.71 6.70 -14.11
CA LEU A 502 2.89 5.60 -13.64
C LEU A 502 2.67 5.65 -12.13
N GLY A 503 1.65 4.93 -11.68
CA GLY A 503 1.34 4.67 -10.29
C GLY A 503 0.06 5.36 -9.83
N LEU A 504 -0.69 6.02 -10.73
CA LEU A 504 -1.93 6.72 -10.37
C LEU A 504 -3.05 5.75 -9.95
N GLY A 505 -2.85 4.43 -10.08
CA GLY A 505 -3.76 3.40 -9.58
C GLY A 505 -3.32 2.69 -8.29
N TYR A 506 -2.23 3.11 -7.63
CA TYR A 506 -1.82 2.58 -6.32
C TYR A 506 -0.91 3.48 -5.45
N ASN A 507 -0.24 4.48 -6.02
CA ASN A 507 0.75 5.32 -5.33
C ASN A 507 0.17 6.73 -5.06
N PRO A 508 -0.18 7.05 -3.81
CA PRO A 508 -0.72 8.36 -3.45
C PRO A 508 0.34 9.47 -3.37
N SER A 509 1.63 9.14 -3.53
CA SER A 509 2.75 10.07 -3.31
C SER A 509 3.34 10.68 -4.59
N ILE A 510 2.70 10.47 -5.75
CA ILE A 510 3.17 11.05 -7.01
C ILE A 510 2.83 12.54 -7.00
N SER A 511 3.83 13.38 -7.26
CA SER A 511 3.64 14.83 -7.22
C SER A 511 2.80 15.31 -8.41
N MET A 512 2.00 16.36 -8.20
CA MET A 512 1.27 16.99 -9.30
C MET A 512 2.21 17.61 -10.34
N ASP A 513 3.43 18.01 -9.95
CA ASP A 513 4.43 18.55 -10.88
C ASP A 513 4.94 17.46 -11.83
N GLU A 514 5.24 16.26 -11.34
CA GLU A 514 5.58 15.11 -12.19
C GLU A 514 4.42 14.77 -13.13
N ILE A 515 3.19 14.77 -12.62
CA ILE A 515 1.97 14.52 -13.40
C ILE A 515 1.81 15.57 -14.51
N ASN A 516 1.92 16.86 -14.19
CA ASN A 516 1.73 17.95 -15.16
C ASN A 516 2.82 17.97 -16.24
N ASN A 517 4.04 17.53 -15.90
CA ASN A 517 5.14 17.47 -16.85
C ASN A 517 5.10 16.24 -17.77
N ALA A 518 4.35 15.20 -17.39
CA ALA A 518 4.26 13.95 -18.15
C ALA A 518 3.40 14.08 -19.42
N ALA A 519 3.85 13.49 -20.52
CA ALA A 519 3.08 13.36 -21.76
C ALA A 519 1.95 12.33 -21.59
N VAL A 520 2.20 11.21 -20.91
CA VAL A 520 1.21 10.18 -20.59
C VAL A 520 1.22 9.88 -19.10
N ILE A 521 0.04 9.86 -18.48
CA ILE A 521 -0.15 9.45 -17.09
C ILE A 521 -0.92 8.13 -17.05
N HIS A 522 -0.54 7.23 -16.14
CA HIS A 522 -1.01 5.85 -16.14
C HIS A 522 -1.57 5.43 -14.79
N TYR A 523 -2.84 5.00 -14.80
CA TYR A 523 -3.57 4.47 -13.66
C TYR A 523 -3.32 2.96 -13.48
N ASN A 524 -2.09 2.51 -13.71
CA ASN A 524 -1.69 1.12 -13.44
C ASN A 524 -1.88 0.80 -11.95
N GLY A 525 -2.26 -0.44 -11.65
CA GLY A 525 -2.69 -0.85 -10.31
C GLY A 525 -4.18 -1.18 -10.24
N ASN A 526 -4.72 -1.24 -9.01
CA ASN A 526 -6.08 -1.70 -8.75
C ASN A 526 -7.10 -0.55 -8.64
N MET A 527 -6.66 0.66 -8.30
CA MET A 527 -7.53 1.82 -8.06
C MET A 527 -7.77 2.57 -9.37
N LYS A 528 -8.45 1.93 -10.32
CA LYS A 528 -8.77 2.51 -11.64
C LYS A 528 -9.73 3.69 -11.53
N PRO A 529 -9.64 4.71 -12.41
CA PRO A 529 -10.42 5.95 -12.28
C PRO A 529 -11.93 5.77 -12.46
N TRP A 530 -12.36 4.70 -13.13
CA TRP A 530 -13.76 4.31 -13.30
C TRP A 530 -14.33 3.42 -12.17
N LEU A 531 -13.58 3.22 -11.09
CA LEU A 531 -14.00 2.45 -9.92
C LEU A 531 -14.22 3.36 -8.71
N ASP A 532 -15.11 2.96 -7.80
CA ASP A 532 -15.37 3.70 -6.55
C ASP A 532 -14.15 3.76 -5.62
N ILE A 533 -13.24 2.80 -5.76
CA ILE A 533 -11.98 2.72 -5.02
C ILE A 533 -10.87 3.58 -5.66
N ALA A 534 -11.16 4.39 -6.67
CA ALA A 534 -10.19 5.29 -7.29
C ALA A 534 -9.58 6.26 -6.26
N MET A 535 -8.33 6.66 -6.47
CA MET A 535 -7.74 7.74 -5.68
C MET A 535 -8.33 9.08 -6.10
N ASN A 536 -9.14 9.69 -5.22
CA ASN A 536 -9.85 10.94 -5.49
C ASN A 536 -8.96 12.07 -6.02
N GLN A 537 -7.72 12.16 -5.53
CA GLN A 537 -6.77 13.19 -5.94
C GLN A 537 -6.35 13.14 -7.42
N TYR A 538 -6.43 11.97 -8.07
CA TYR A 538 -6.08 11.83 -9.49
C TYR A 538 -7.31 11.63 -10.39
N LYS A 539 -8.49 11.37 -9.81
CA LYS A 539 -9.70 11.00 -10.57
C LYS A 539 -10.09 12.06 -11.62
N ASN A 540 -9.96 13.35 -11.28
CA ASN A 540 -10.30 14.48 -12.13
C ASN A 540 -9.49 14.54 -13.44
N LEU A 541 -8.25 14.06 -13.44
CA LEU A 541 -7.38 14.05 -14.61
C LEU A 541 -7.89 13.11 -15.71
N TRP A 542 -8.64 12.07 -15.33
CA TRP A 542 -9.30 11.12 -16.21
C TRP A 542 -10.75 11.54 -16.54
N THR A 543 -11.54 11.92 -15.53
CA THR A 543 -12.97 12.24 -15.74
C THR A 543 -13.21 13.42 -16.67
N ARG A 544 -12.26 14.35 -16.81
CA ARG A 544 -12.34 15.47 -17.78
C ARG A 544 -12.43 15.04 -19.24
N TYR A 545 -12.08 13.79 -19.56
CA TYR A 545 -12.16 13.22 -20.91
C TYR A 545 -13.36 12.29 -21.12
N VAL A 546 -14.15 12.04 -20.08
CA VAL A 546 -15.39 11.26 -20.19
C VAL A 546 -16.44 12.09 -20.93
N ASP A 547 -17.18 11.46 -21.84
CA ASP A 547 -18.27 12.12 -22.56
C ASP A 547 -19.54 12.12 -21.71
N ASN A 548 -19.65 13.12 -20.83
CA ASN A 548 -20.81 13.29 -19.97
C ASN A 548 -22.07 13.73 -20.73
N ASP A 549 -21.93 14.20 -21.99
CA ASP A 549 -23.07 14.60 -22.83
C ASP A 549 -23.71 13.39 -23.52
N MET A 550 -23.08 12.21 -23.44
CA MET A 550 -23.65 10.98 -23.96
C MET A 550 -24.76 10.45 -23.06
N GLU A 551 -25.96 10.33 -23.64
CA GLU A 551 -27.18 9.92 -22.92
C GLU A 551 -27.01 8.62 -22.12
N PHE A 552 -26.33 7.62 -22.69
CA PHE A 552 -26.11 6.35 -22.00
C PHE A 552 -25.15 6.46 -20.80
N VAL A 553 -24.21 7.41 -20.81
CA VAL A 553 -23.32 7.66 -19.66
C VAL A 553 -24.13 8.20 -18.49
N GLN A 554 -25.01 9.15 -18.76
CA GLN A 554 -25.91 9.73 -17.75
C GLN A 554 -26.93 8.70 -17.24
N THR A 555 -27.59 7.99 -18.14
CA THR A 555 -28.66 7.02 -17.81
C THR A 555 -28.13 5.83 -17.02
N CYS A 556 -26.89 5.40 -17.28
CA CYS A 556 -26.23 4.34 -16.54
C CYS A 556 -25.51 4.82 -15.28
N ASN A 557 -25.70 6.08 -14.86
CA ASN A 557 -25.11 6.69 -13.67
C ASN A 557 -23.58 6.52 -13.63
N PHE A 558 -22.91 6.63 -14.77
CA PHE A 558 -21.46 6.52 -14.81
C PHE A 558 -20.82 7.81 -14.29
N GLY A 559 -19.95 7.71 -13.28
CA GLY A 559 -19.19 8.84 -12.76
C GLY A 559 -19.88 9.66 -11.65
N LEU A 560 -21.08 9.27 -11.23
CA LEU A 560 -21.81 9.85 -10.09
C LEU A 560 -21.27 9.36 -8.73
#